data_AF-A0A4V3CMP4-F1
#
_entry.id   AF-A0A4V3CMP4-F1
#
_cell.length_a   1.000
_cell.length_b   1.000
_cell.length_c   1.000
_cell.angle_alpha   90.00
_cell.angle_beta   90.00
_cell.angle_gamma   90.00
#
_symmetry.space_group_name_H-M   'P 1'
#
loop_
_entity.id
_entity.type
_entity.pdbx_description
1 polymer ?
#
loop_
_entity_poly.entity_id
_entity_poly.type
_entity_poly.pdbx_seq_one_letter_code
_entity_poly.pdbx_strand_id
1 'polypeptide(L)'
;MTATSTDLLALDAAAQDMLFRAARTANTFTDEPVTDEQFRAVYELVKFGPTSMNQQPLRGVLVRSDGAKSKLVEAMTDRNKDKTARAPL
;
A
#
# COMPACT_ATOMS: atom_id res chain seq x y z
N MET A 1 7.59 37.02 13.64
CA MET A 1 7.67 35.96 12.62
C MET A 1 6.54 34.99 12.88
N THR A 2 5.50 35.01 12.05
CA THR A 2 4.43 34.01 12.09
C THR A 2 4.99 32.69 11.55
N ALA A 3 5.09 31.67 12.40
CA ALA A 3 5.46 30.32 11.98
C ALA A 3 4.54 29.90 10.83
N THR A 4 5.12 29.43 9.73
CA THR A 4 4.31 28.87 8.66
C THR A 4 3.73 27.54 9.12
N SER A 5 2.54 27.18 8.63
CA SER A 5 1.84 25.93 9.01
C SER A 5 2.72 24.66 8.88
N THR A 6 3.76 24.72 8.04
CA THR A 6 4.71 23.62 7.83
C THR A 6 5.68 23.44 9.00
N ASP A 7 5.98 24.48 9.78
CA ASP A 7 6.92 24.42 10.92
C ASP A 7 6.31 23.78 12.18
N LEU A 8 5.00 23.54 12.18
CA LEU A 8 4.27 22.94 13.31
C LEU A 8 4.26 21.40 13.26
N LEU A 9 4.71 20.79 12.15
CA LEU A 9 4.66 19.36 11.95
C LEU A 9 6.06 18.77 11.99
N ALA A 10 6.23 17.68 12.75
CA ALA A 10 7.50 16.94 12.82
C ALA A 10 7.84 16.18 11.53
N LEU A 11 6.84 15.95 10.67
CA LEU A 11 7.01 15.29 9.38
C LEU A 11 7.48 16.32 8.35
N ASP A 12 8.53 16.03 7.58
CA ASP A 12 9.00 16.94 6.53
C ASP A 12 7.95 17.08 5.40
N ALA A 13 8.07 18.16 4.62
CA ALA A 13 7.10 18.47 3.58
C ALA A 13 6.99 17.36 2.50
N ALA A 14 8.08 16.70 2.14
CA ALA A 14 8.07 15.66 1.11
C ALA A 14 7.31 14.42 1.60
N ALA A 15 7.51 14.03 2.86
CA ALA A 15 6.75 12.94 3.47
C ALA A 15 5.27 13.31 3.67
N GLN A 16 4.95 14.57 4.02
CA GLN A 16 3.57 15.04 4.05
C GLN A 16 2.89 14.93 2.68
N ASP A 17 3.58 15.30 1.61
CA ASP A 17 3.06 15.21 0.26
C ASP A 17 2.89 13.75 -0.18
N MET A 18 3.91 12.92 0.08
CA MET A 18 3.92 11.49 -0.25
C MET A 18 2.79 10.71 0.44
N LEU A 19 2.46 11.05 1.70
CA LEU A 19 1.48 10.30 2.48
C LEU A 19 0.06 10.88 2.42
N PHE A 20 -0.09 12.21 2.33
CA PHE A 20 -1.39 12.86 2.58
C PHE A 20 -1.90 13.74 1.45
N ARG A 21 -1.05 14.55 0.81
CA ARG A 21 -1.54 15.57 -0.16
C ARG A 21 -1.51 15.07 -1.60
N ALA A 22 -0.41 14.44 -2.00
CA ALA A 22 -0.19 13.96 -3.37
C ALA A 22 -0.52 12.47 -3.55
N ALA A 23 -0.57 11.69 -2.47
CA ALA A 23 -0.97 10.28 -2.52
C ALA A 23 -2.33 10.09 -3.23
N ARG A 24 -2.38 9.20 -4.23
CA ARG A 24 -3.61 8.81 -4.94
C ARG A 24 -3.65 7.29 -5.10
N THR A 25 -4.86 6.73 -5.13
CA THR A 25 -5.05 5.30 -5.40
C THR A 25 -4.61 4.97 -6.84
N ALA A 26 -3.58 4.14 -6.97
CA ALA A 26 -3.18 3.60 -8.27
C ALA A 26 -4.23 2.63 -8.81
N ASN A 27 -4.59 2.76 -10.09
CA ASN A 27 -5.48 1.83 -10.80
C ASN A 27 -4.84 1.31 -12.10
N THR A 28 -3.58 1.67 -12.37
CA THR A 28 -2.83 1.26 -13.56
C THR A 28 -1.43 0.89 -13.10
N PHE A 29 -0.92 -0.22 -13.61
CA PHE A 29 0.34 -0.81 -13.18
C PHE A 29 1.23 -1.10 -14.39
N THR A 30 2.54 -1.03 -14.18
CA THR A 30 3.56 -1.54 -15.10
C THR A 30 3.73 -3.05 -14.89
N ASP A 31 4.45 -3.71 -15.80
CA ASP A 31 4.82 -5.11 -15.68
C ASP A 31 6.08 -5.33 -14.81
N GLU A 32 6.56 -4.27 -14.12
CA GLU A 32 7.73 -4.35 -13.27
C GLU A 32 7.41 -5.13 -11.98
N PRO A 33 8.10 -6.25 -11.71
CA PRO A 33 7.75 -7.13 -10.60
C PRO A 33 8.06 -6.47 -9.25
N VAL A 34 7.18 -6.70 -8.26
CA VAL A 34 7.45 -6.33 -6.86
C VAL A 34 8.28 -7.42 -6.19
N THR A 35 9.49 -7.10 -5.75
CA THR A 35 10.39 -8.06 -5.10
C THR A 35 9.97 -8.38 -3.65
N ASP A 36 10.48 -9.47 -3.10
CA ASP A 36 10.22 -9.84 -1.71
C ASP A 36 10.86 -8.85 -0.73
N GLU A 37 12.01 -8.27 -1.06
CA GLU A 37 12.67 -7.23 -0.27
C GLU A 37 11.83 -5.96 -0.21
N GLN A 38 11.28 -5.54 -1.36
CA GLN A 38 10.38 -4.37 -1.41
C GLN A 38 9.14 -4.61 -0.55
N PHE A 39 8.50 -5.77 -0.67
CA PHE A 39 7.34 -6.10 0.16
C PHE A 39 7.72 -6.15 1.65
N ARG A 40 8.86 -6.77 1.99
CA ARG A 40 9.34 -6.85 3.37
C ARG A 40 9.55 -5.47 3.96
N ALA A 41 10.18 -4.55 3.21
CA ALA A 41 10.39 -3.17 3.66
C ALA A 41 9.06 -2.46 3.96
N VAL A 42 8.04 -2.63 3.12
CA VAL A 42 6.69 -2.09 3.36
C VAL A 42 6.05 -2.71 4.61
N TYR A 43 6.13 -4.03 4.77
CA TYR A 43 5.57 -4.72 5.92
C TYR A 43 6.23 -4.28 7.24
N GLU A 44 7.55 -4.08 7.24
CA GLU A 44 8.30 -3.62 8.42
C GLU A 44 7.82 -2.23 8.91
N LEU A 45 7.27 -1.40 8.03
CA LEU A 45 6.62 -0.14 8.40
C LEU A 45 5.18 -0.36 8.87
N VAL A 46 4.37 -1.08 8.08
CA VAL A 46 2.92 -1.21 8.31
C VAL A 46 2.59 -1.96 9.61
N LYS A 47 3.43 -2.91 10.04
CA LYS A 47 3.19 -3.71 11.26
C LYS A 47 3.10 -2.88 12.54
N PHE A 48 3.61 -1.66 12.56
CA PHE A 48 3.56 -0.75 13.71
C PHE A 48 2.27 0.10 13.77
N GLY A 49 1.32 -0.11 12.86
CA GLY A 49 0.02 0.54 12.94
C GLY A 49 -0.67 0.28 14.29
N PRO A 50 -1.24 1.31 14.95
CA PRO A 50 -1.90 1.12 16.23
C PRO A 50 -3.13 0.22 16.06
N THR A 51 -3.29 -0.73 16.97
CA THR A 51 -4.41 -1.68 16.98
C THR A 51 -5.04 -1.73 18.37
N SER A 52 -6.33 -2.08 18.45
CA SER A 52 -7.01 -2.24 19.74
C SER A 52 -6.21 -3.19 20.64
N MET A 53 -5.90 -2.73 21.85
CA MET A 53 -5.10 -3.47 22.84
C MET A 53 -3.75 -3.98 22.29
N ASN A 54 -3.21 -3.36 21.24
CA ASN A 54 -2.01 -3.80 20.53
C ASN A 54 -2.04 -5.29 20.09
N GLN A 55 -3.21 -5.81 19.73
CA GLN A 55 -3.36 -7.24 19.39
C GLN A 55 -2.71 -7.65 18.06
N GLN A 56 -2.35 -6.68 17.20
CA GLN A 56 -1.66 -6.92 15.93
C GLN A 56 -2.36 -8.02 15.07
N PRO A 57 -3.65 -7.85 14.74
CA PRO A 57 -4.43 -8.91 14.09
C PRO A 57 -4.16 -9.03 12.59
N LEU A 58 -3.35 -8.14 11.99
CA LEU A 58 -3.09 -8.14 10.54
C LEU A 58 -2.60 -9.53 10.07
N ARG A 59 -3.24 -10.06 9.03
CA ARG A 59 -2.80 -11.23 8.29
C ARG A 59 -2.82 -10.84 6.81
N GLY A 60 -1.69 -11.05 6.12
CA GLY A 60 -1.55 -10.77 4.70
C GLY A 60 -1.18 -12.03 3.94
N VAL A 61 -1.71 -12.17 2.72
CA VAL A 61 -1.33 -13.22 1.77
C VAL A 61 -0.76 -12.56 0.54
N LEU A 62 0.46 -12.92 0.17
CA LEU A 62 1.09 -12.49 -1.07
C LEU A 62 0.71 -13.44 -2.21
N VAL A 63 0.08 -12.92 -3.24
CA VAL A 63 -0.44 -13.70 -4.37
C VAL A 63 0.44 -13.43 -5.59
N ARG A 64 1.32 -14.39 -5.93
CA ARG A 64 2.29 -14.25 -7.03
C ARG A 64 2.05 -15.17 -8.22
N SER A 65 1.47 -16.34 -8.00
CA SER A 65 1.24 -17.30 -9.08
C SER A 65 -0.01 -16.96 -9.87
N ASP A 66 0.01 -17.20 -11.18
CA ASP A 66 -1.12 -16.96 -12.06
C ASP A 66 -2.38 -17.68 -11.57
N GLY A 67 -2.24 -18.94 -11.14
CA GLY A 67 -3.36 -19.71 -10.61
C GLY A 67 -3.99 -19.13 -9.35
N ALA A 68 -3.19 -18.55 -8.45
CA ALA A 68 -3.71 -17.89 -7.25
C ALA A 68 -4.29 -16.49 -7.58
N LYS A 69 -3.68 -15.77 -8.53
CA LYS A 69 -4.18 -14.48 -9.03
C LYS A 69 -5.54 -14.63 -9.70
N SER A 70 -5.73 -15.65 -10.54
CA SER A 70 -7.03 -15.94 -11.16
C SER A 70 -8.13 -16.17 -10.12
N LYS A 71 -7.85 -16.97 -9.08
CA LYS A 71 -8.80 -17.19 -7.96
C LYS A 71 -9.13 -15.87 -7.24
N LEU A 72 -8.12 -15.02 -7.01
CA LEU A 72 -8.34 -13.72 -6.40
C LEU A 72 -9.23 -12.83 -7.28
N VAL A 73 -8.95 -12.76 -8.59
CA VAL A 73 -9.71 -11.96 -9.56
C VAL A 73 -11.17 -12.40 -9.64
N GLU A 74 -11.46 -13.71 -9.63
CA GLU A 74 -12.83 -14.22 -9.61
C GLU A 74 -13.62 -13.76 -8.37
N ALA A 75 -12.96 -13.63 -7.23
CA ALA A 75 -13.57 -13.15 -5.98
C ALA A 75 -13.72 -11.61 -5.92
N MET A 76 -13.18 -10.86 -6.89
CA MET A 76 -13.31 -9.40 -6.92
C MET A 76 -14.65 -8.97 -7.51
N THR A 77 -15.11 -7.79 -7.09
CA THR A 77 -16.17 -7.06 -7.79
C THR A 77 -15.72 -6.70 -9.21
N ASP A 78 -16.66 -6.63 -10.17
CA ASP A 78 -16.33 -6.43 -11.59
C ASP A 78 -15.43 -5.22 -11.85
N ARG A 79 -15.69 -4.10 -11.16
CA ARG A 79 -14.88 -2.87 -11.25
C ARG A 79 -13.40 -3.06 -10.89
N ASN A 80 -13.07 -4.08 -10.09
CA ASN A 80 -11.70 -4.32 -9.62
C ASN A 80 -11.00 -5.46 -10.37
N LYS A 81 -11.70 -6.27 -11.17
CA LYS A 81 -11.12 -7.45 -11.82
C LYS A 81 -9.91 -7.10 -12.68
N ASP A 82 -10.07 -6.16 -13.61
CA ASP A 82 -9.03 -5.82 -14.59
C ASP A 82 -7.76 -5.29 -13.93
N LYS A 83 -7.88 -4.35 -12.99
CA LYS A 83 -6.71 -3.78 -12.32
C LYS A 83 -6.02 -4.78 -11.39
N THR A 84 -6.77 -5.69 -10.77
CA THR A 84 -6.19 -6.75 -9.94
C THR A 84 -5.46 -7.78 -10.80
N ALA A 85 -6.01 -8.14 -11.97
CA ALA A 85 -5.36 -9.05 -12.91
C ALA A 85 -4.03 -8.49 -13.44
N ARG A 86 -3.94 -7.16 -13.59
CA ARG A 86 -2.74 -6.45 -14.07
C ARG A 86 -1.77 -6.03 -12.96
N ALA A 87 -2.08 -6.28 -11.69
CA ALA A 87 -1.18 -5.90 -10.60
C ALA A 87 0.11 -6.77 -10.63
N PRO A 88 1.30 -6.19 -10.41
CA PRO A 88 2.59 -6.85 -10.63
C PRO A 88 3.11 -7.63 -9.42
N LEU A 89 2.21 -8.04 -8.53
CA LEU A 89 2.50 -8.99 -7.45
C LEU A 89 2.37 -10.42 -7.92
#